data_AF-A0A3D9C5S0-F1
#
_entry.id   AF-A0A3D9C5S0-F1
#
_cell.length_a   1.000
_cell.length_b   1.000
_cell.length_c   1.000
_cell.angle_alpha   90.00
_cell.angle_beta   90.00
_cell.angle_gamma   90.00
#
_symmetry.space_group_name_H-M   'P 1'
#
loop_
_entity.id
_entity.type
_entity.pdbx_description
1 polymer ?
#
loop_
_entity_poly.entity_id
_entity_poly.type
_entity_poly.pdbx_seq_one_letter_code
_entity_poly.pdbx_strand_id
1 'polypeptide(L)'
;MSFFGSNIKKIRQVKGLSQKAFADLFDLNRGVISSYEEGRAEPKIETILKVASHFNLDLDKLLTETLQVNQLASVSDIDQLMLFPELAISGKKETVNSKDNNSESASIVQKILASVDLVYEFTQEKQLISPYHYGDILFLKKADLKKDPNHHLLAVVNGNLKYTTHTDNQDLYKIVGHVSTAEKNIFTDILERLERLERNS
;
A
#
# COMPACT_ATOMS: atom_id res chain seq x y z
N MET A 1 13.89 -35.58 -1.60
CA MET A 1 14.21 -34.17 -1.25
C MET A 1 12.88 -33.43 -1.13
N SER A 2 12.67 -32.72 -0.03
CA SER A 2 11.48 -31.91 0.19
C SER A 2 11.47 -30.68 -0.73
N PHE A 3 10.29 -30.27 -1.23
CA PHE A 3 10.14 -29.06 -2.05
C PHE A 3 10.33 -27.75 -1.26
N PHE A 4 10.39 -27.84 0.08
CA PHE A 4 10.46 -26.71 1.00
C PHE A 4 11.53 -25.68 0.62
N GLY A 5 12.78 -26.11 0.39
CA GLY A 5 13.90 -25.22 0.08
C GLY A 5 13.67 -24.38 -1.17
N SER A 6 13.18 -25.01 -2.23
CA SER A 6 12.84 -24.32 -3.48
C SER A 6 11.63 -23.38 -3.32
N ASN A 7 10.67 -23.76 -2.49
CA ASN A 7 9.47 -22.99 -2.23
C ASN A 7 9.75 -21.74 -1.39
N ILE A 8 10.55 -21.84 -0.33
CA ILE A 8 10.94 -20.66 0.46
C ILE A 8 11.80 -19.68 -0.34
N LYS A 9 12.67 -20.19 -1.24
CA LYS A 9 13.43 -19.34 -2.16
C LYS A 9 12.49 -18.53 -3.06
N LYS A 10 11.45 -19.18 -3.59
CA LYS A 10 10.46 -18.53 -4.45
C LYS A 10 9.62 -17.51 -3.68
N ILE A 11 9.11 -17.87 -2.50
CA ILE A 11 8.40 -16.94 -1.60
C ILE A 11 9.25 -15.70 -1.35
N ARG A 12 10.51 -15.90 -0.96
CA ARG A 12 11.46 -14.83 -0.67
C ARG A 12 11.66 -13.90 -1.87
N GLN A 13 11.86 -14.46 -3.07
CA GLN A 13 12.06 -13.69 -4.30
C GLN A 13 10.81 -12.89 -4.68
N VAL A 14 9.61 -13.50 -4.61
CA VAL A 14 8.34 -12.83 -4.89
C VAL A 14 8.07 -11.68 -3.92
N LYS A 15 8.46 -11.83 -2.66
CA LYS A 15 8.32 -10.80 -1.63
C LYS A 15 9.48 -9.79 -1.60
N GLY A 16 10.46 -9.90 -2.50
CA GLY A 16 11.61 -8.98 -2.56
C GLY A 16 12.58 -9.07 -1.37
N LEU A 17 12.60 -10.20 -0.65
CA LEU A 17 13.37 -10.35 0.59
C LEU A 17 14.79 -10.87 0.34
N SER A 18 15.77 -10.40 1.12
CA SER A 18 17.09 -11.01 1.17
C SER A 18 17.09 -12.29 2.01
N GLN A 19 18.07 -13.19 1.85
CA GLN A 19 18.17 -14.40 2.69
C GLN A 19 18.29 -14.05 4.18
N LYS A 20 18.96 -12.92 4.51
CA LYS A 20 19.07 -12.41 5.88
C LYS A 20 17.71 -11.95 6.38
N ALA A 21 17.00 -11.12 5.62
CA ALA A 21 15.69 -10.61 5.98
C ALA A 21 14.66 -11.73 6.18
N PHE A 22 14.67 -12.75 5.32
CA PHE A 22 13.80 -13.93 5.49
C PHE A 22 14.17 -14.74 6.73
N ALA A 23 15.46 -14.88 7.05
CA ALA A 23 15.91 -15.58 8.24
C ALA A 23 15.45 -14.85 9.52
N ASP A 24 15.50 -13.52 9.51
CA ASP A 24 15.10 -12.67 10.63
C ASP A 24 13.60 -12.78 10.96
N LEU A 25 12.74 -13.12 9.98
CA LEU A 25 11.30 -13.37 10.22
C LEU A 25 11.04 -14.61 11.09
N PHE A 26 11.99 -15.53 11.17
CA PHE A 26 11.81 -16.85 11.80
C PHE A 26 12.86 -17.13 12.88
N ASP A 27 13.59 -16.10 13.32
CA ASP A 27 14.70 -16.19 14.28
C ASP A 27 15.78 -17.20 13.84
N LEU A 28 16.12 -17.20 12.55
CA LEU A 28 17.14 -18.06 11.95
C LEU A 28 18.35 -17.28 11.47
N ASN A 29 19.46 -17.99 11.25
CA ASN A 29 20.65 -17.40 10.64
C ASN A 29 20.57 -17.46 9.11
N ARG A 30 21.13 -16.46 8.42
CA ARG A 30 21.22 -16.42 6.94
C ARG A 30 21.76 -17.73 6.34
N GLY A 31 22.80 -18.31 6.94
CA GLY A 31 23.42 -19.55 6.46
C GLY A 31 22.49 -20.76 6.52
N VAL A 32 21.54 -20.77 7.47
CA VAL A 32 20.51 -21.81 7.59
C VAL A 32 19.54 -21.71 6.40
N ILE A 33 19.05 -20.50 6.10
CA ILE A 33 18.20 -20.27 4.92
C ILE A 33 18.91 -20.67 3.63
N SER A 34 20.17 -20.27 3.46
CA SER A 34 20.97 -20.69 2.29
C SER A 34 21.03 -22.22 2.17
N SER A 35 21.32 -22.90 3.27
CA SER A 35 21.42 -24.36 3.30
C SER A 35 20.09 -25.05 2.99
N TYR A 36 18.95 -24.48 3.40
CA TYR A 36 17.61 -24.96 3.01
C TYR A 36 17.35 -24.72 1.52
N GLU A 37 17.59 -23.51 1.01
CA GLU A 37 17.36 -23.17 -0.41
C GLU A 37 18.19 -24.03 -1.37
N GLU A 38 19.36 -24.48 -0.93
CA GLU A 38 20.30 -25.30 -1.72
C GLU A 38 20.16 -26.80 -1.44
N GLY A 39 19.21 -27.20 -0.58
CA GLY A 39 18.96 -28.60 -0.25
C GLY A 39 20.09 -29.29 0.54
N ARG A 40 20.98 -28.53 1.16
CA ARG A 40 22.09 -29.06 1.99
C ARG A 40 21.67 -29.42 3.41
N ALA A 41 20.54 -28.88 3.88
CA ALA A 41 19.98 -29.18 5.19
C ALA A 41 18.46 -29.29 5.10
N GLU A 42 17.87 -30.11 5.96
CA GLU A 42 16.41 -30.19 6.11
C GLU A 42 15.93 -29.25 7.24
N PRO A 43 14.78 -28.59 7.06
CA PRO A 43 14.18 -27.72 8.08
C PRO A 43 13.63 -28.53 9.25
N LYS A 44 13.68 -27.95 10.45
CA LYS A 44 12.96 -28.50 11.60
C LYS A 44 11.45 -28.35 11.38
N ILE A 45 10.65 -29.27 11.91
CA ILE A 45 9.19 -29.22 11.81
C ILE A 45 8.63 -27.87 12.27
N GLU A 46 9.18 -27.30 13.35
CA GLU A 46 8.82 -25.98 13.87
C GLU A 46 9.02 -24.87 12.82
N THR A 47 10.14 -24.88 12.09
CA THR A 47 10.42 -23.91 11.02
C THR A 47 9.42 -24.05 9.88
N ILE A 48 9.08 -25.29 9.50
CA ILE A 48 8.10 -25.53 8.44
C ILE A 48 6.74 -24.94 8.85
N LEU A 49 6.29 -25.22 10.07
CA LEU A 49 5.02 -24.72 10.60
C LEU A 49 5.00 -23.19 10.69
N LYS A 50 6.09 -22.56 11.14
CA LYS A 50 6.22 -21.10 11.20
C LYS A 50 6.11 -20.46 9.82
N VAL A 51 6.81 -21.01 8.82
CA VAL A 51 6.77 -20.49 7.44
C VAL A 51 5.37 -20.66 6.85
N ALA A 52 4.77 -21.85 6.99
CA ALA A 52 3.42 -22.12 6.49
C ALA A 52 2.39 -21.17 7.12
N SER A 53 2.44 -20.99 8.44
CA SER A 53 1.53 -20.09 9.15
C SER A 53 1.75 -18.62 8.78
N HIS A 54 3.00 -18.15 8.66
CA HIS A 54 3.30 -16.75 8.38
C HIS A 54 2.82 -16.31 6.98
N PHE A 55 2.97 -17.19 5.99
CA PHE A 55 2.55 -16.92 4.62
C PHE A 55 1.16 -17.48 4.29
N ASN A 56 0.44 -18.00 5.29
CA ASN A 56 -0.87 -18.64 5.16
C ASN A 56 -0.92 -19.71 4.04
N LEU A 57 0.10 -20.55 4.00
CA LEU A 57 0.28 -21.61 3.01
C LEU A 57 -0.18 -22.96 3.55
N ASP A 58 -0.73 -23.78 2.65
CA ASP A 58 -0.99 -25.18 2.94
C ASP A 58 0.33 -25.95 3.14
N LEU A 59 0.40 -26.70 4.25
CA LEU A 59 1.60 -27.42 4.66
C LEU A 59 1.95 -28.55 3.70
N ASP A 60 0.95 -29.28 3.21
CA ASP A 60 1.16 -30.39 2.29
C ASP A 60 1.75 -29.83 0.99
N LYS A 61 1.12 -28.80 0.42
CA LYS A 61 1.61 -28.14 -0.80
C LYS A 61 3.02 -27.58 -0.67
N LEU A 62 3.33 -26.96 0.47
CA LEU A 62 4.66 -26.41 0.74
C LEU A 62 5.75 -27.50 0.69
N LEU A 63 5.41 -28.76 0.98
CA LEU A 63 6.35 -29.87 1.08
C LEU A 63 6.35 -30.80 -0.13
N THR A 64 5.21 -30.97 -0.82
CA THR A 64 5.01 -32.00 -1.85
C THR A 64 5.00 -31.49 -3.29
N GLU A 65 4.82 -30.18 -3.51
CA GLU A 65 4.80 -29.61 -4.85
C GLU A 65 5.56 -28.27 -4.95
N THR A 66 5.82 -27.82 -6.18
CA THR A 66 6.44 -26.52 -6.43
C THR A 66 5.38 -25.43 -6.43
N LEU A 67 5.48 -24.47 -5.52
CA LEU A 67 4.54 -23.35 -5.45
C LEU A 67 4.61 -22.49 -6.71
N GLN A 68 3.46 -22.10 -7.24
CA GLN A 68 3.38 -21.17 -8.36
C GLN A 68 3.33 -19.72 -7.86
N VAL A 69 3.88 -18.78 -8.64
CA VAL A 69 3.91 -17.35 -8.26
C VAL A 69 2.49 -16.82 -8.00
N ASN A 70 1.52 -17.30 -8.78
CA ASN A 70 0.11 -16.97 -8.70
C ASN A 70 -0.52 -17.40 -7.37
N GLN A 71 0.01 -18.46 -6.74
CA GLN A 71 -0.45 -18.98 -5.44
C GLN A 71 0.19 -18.22 -4.27
N LEU A 72 1.37 -17.62 -4.51
CA LEU A 72 2.07 -16.74 -3.56
C LEU A 72 1.54 -15.29 -3.62
N ALA A 73 0.76 -15.00 -4.67
CA ALA A 73 -0.05 -13.82 -4.83
C ALA A 73 -1.42 -13.96 -4.12
N SER A 74 -1.47 -14.63 -2.97
CA SER A 74 -2.47 -14.32 -1.94
C SER A 74 -2.17 -12.91 -1.41
N VAL A 75 -2.57 -11.95 -2.23
CA VAL A 75 -2.58 -10.52 -1.98
C VAL A 75 -3.74 -10.27 -1.02
N SER A 76 -3.54 -9.39 -0.03
CA SER A 76 -4.65 -8.67 0.59
C SER A 76 -5.63 -8.23 -0.50
N ASP A 77 -6.92 -8.53 -0.33
CA ASP A 77 -7.99 -8.52 -1.35
C ASP A 77 -8.20 -7.21 -2.18
N ILE A 78 -7.37 -6.19 -1.98
CA ILE A 78 -7.42 -4.87 -2.61
C ILE A 78 -6.64 -4.83 -3.94
N ASP A 79 -5.47 -5.49 -4.06
CA ASP A 79 -4.61 -5.23 -5.22
C ASP A 79 -4.95 -6.07 -6.47
N GLN A 80 -5.69 -7.18 -6.32
CA GLN A 80 -6.16 -7.95 -7.49
C GLN A 80 -7.25 -7.23 -8.30
N LEU A 81 -8.07 -6.39 -7.64
CA LEU A 81 -9.08 -5.57 -8.31
C LEU A 81 -8.45 -4.45 -9.14
N MET A 82 -7.23 -4.01 -8.81
CA MET A 82 -6.49 -3.03 -9.61
C MET A 82 -5.83 -3.65 -10.85
N LEU A 83 -5.45 -4.94 -10.79
CA LEU A 83 -4.68 -5.58 -11.86
C LEU A 83 -5.55 -6.25 -12.93
N PHE A 84 -6.77 -6.69 -12.60
CA PHE A 84 -7.68 -7.39 -13.52
C PHE A 84 -9.15 -6.97 -13.31
N PRO A 85 -9.55 -5.74 -13.67
CA PRO A 85 -10.92 -5.24 -13.49
C PRO A 85 -12.00 -6.05 -14.24
N GLU A 86 -11.62 -6.77 -15.29
CA GLU A 86 -12.47 -7.66 -16.10
C GLU A 86 -13.15 -8.78 -15.27
N LEU A 87 -12.51 -9.20 -14.17
CA LEU A 87 -12.98 -10.30 -13.32
C LEU A 87 -14.04 -9.85 -12.30
N ALA A 88 -14.20 -8.55 -12.07
CA ALA A 88 -15.12 -7.99 -11.09
C ALA A 88 -16.61 -8.16 -11.47
N ILE A 89 -16.91 -8.53 -12.72
CA ILE A 89 -18.30 -8.61 -13.22
C ILE A 89 -18.98 -9.93 -12.81
N SER A 90 -18.26 -10.94 -12.31
CA SER A 90 -18.86 -12.21 -11.93
C SER A 90 -18.36 -12.73 -10.58
N GLY A 91 -19.17 -12.57 -9.52
CA GLY A 91 -19.01 -13.34 -8.29
C GLY A 91 -19.08 -12.54 -6.99
N LYS A 92 -20.30 -12.23 -6.56
CA LYS A 92 -20.61 -11.71 -5.22
C LYS A 92 -20.74 -12.89 -4.24
N LYS A 93 -19.90 -12.97 -3.18
CA LYS A 93 -20.29 -13.31 -1.78
C LYS A 93 -19.10 -13.47 -0.81
N GLU A 94 -19.16 -12.63 0.24
CA GLU A 94 -18.75 -12.73 1.66
C GLU A 94 -18.03 -13.98 2.20
N THR A 95 -17.02 -13.76 3.09
CA THR A 95 -16.87 -14.20 4.53
C THR A 95 -15.38 -14.05 4.93
N VAL A 96 -14.89 -13.13 5.79
CA VAL A 96 -14.99 -12.85 7.26
C VAL A 96 -14.15 -13.74 8.21
N ASN A 97 -13.38 -13.04 9.08
CA ASN A 97 -12.62 -13.39 10.33
C ASN A 97 -11.13 -13.77 10.18
N SER A 98 -10.16 -13.17 10.91
CA SER A 98 -10.16 -12.74 12.33
C SER A 98 -9.27 -11.52 12.68
N LYS A 99 -9.87 -10.60 13.46
CA LYS A 99 -9.40 -9.73 14.59
C LYS A 99 -7.96 -9.97 15.13
N ASP A 100 -7.16 -9.03 15.62
CA ASP A 100 -7.29 -7.65 16.15
C ASP A 100 -5.92 -6.97 15.91
N ASN A 101 -5.80 -5.82 15.21
CA ASN A 101 -5.45 -4.52 15.81
C ASN A 101 -5.71 -3.35 14.82
N ASN A 102 -6.36 -3.61 13.68
CA ASN A 102 -6.58 -2.63 12.61
C ASN A 102 -7.98 -1.99 12.61
N SER A 103 -8.82 -2.25 13.61
CA SER A 103 -10.23 -1.82 13.63
C SER A 103 -10.40 -0.30 13.51
N GLU A 104 -9.56 0.48 14.18
CA GLU A 104 -9.69 1.93 14.19
C GLU A 104 -9.18 2.54 12.89
N SER A 105 -7.99 2.15 12.44
CA SER A 105 -7.40 2.59 11.18
C SER A 105 -8.22 2.14 9.95
N ALA A 106 -8.72 0.90 9.95
CA ALA A 106 -9.58 0.41 8.87
C ALA A 106 -10.95 1.10 8.89
N SER A 107 -11.52 1.38 10.06
CA SER A 107 -12.75 2.19 10.16
C SER A 107 -12.50 3.62 9.69
N ILE A 108 -11.36 4.22 10.00
CA ILE A 108 -10.97 5.56 9.55
C ILE A 108 -10.79 5.57 8.02
N VAL A 109 -10.08 4.59 7.46
CA VAL A 109 -9.91 4.45 6.01
C VAL A 109 -11.26 4.23 5.31
N GLN A 110 -12.13 3.37 5.86
CA GLN A 110 -13.49 3.16 5.34
C GLN A 110 -14.35 4.44 5.44
N LYS A 111 -14.26 5.18 6.54
CA LYS A 111 -14.95 6.48 6.72
C LYS A 111 -14.41 7.53 5.74
N ILE A 112 -13.10 7.57 5.50
CA ILE A 112 -12.46 8.44 4.51
C ILE A 112 -12.96 8.06 3.13
N LEU A 113 -12.83 6.80 2.71
CA LEU A 113 -13.29 6.33 1.40
C LEU A 113 -14.80 6.56 1.18
N ALA A 114 -15.63 6.39 2.22
CA ALA A 114 -17.07 6.66 2.15
C ALA A 114 -17.41 8.16 2.07
N SER A 115 -16.46 9.06 2.35
CA SER A 115 -16.66 10.50 2.36
C SER A 115 -15.88 11.25 1.27
N VAL A 116 -15.18 10.51 0.40
CA VAL A 116 -14.38 11.03 -0.71
C VAL A 116 -15.14 10.82 -2.01
N ASP A 117 -15.29 11.90 -2.77
CA ASP A 117 -15.91 11.88 -4.10
C ASP A 117 -14.87 11.81 -5.21
N LEU A 118 -13.66 12.32 -4.97
CA LEU A 118 -12.57 12.36 -5.96
C LEU A 118 -11.20 12.17 -5.29
N VAL A 119 -10.33 11.38 -5.92
CA VAL A 119 -8.92 11.25 -5.55
C VAL A 119 -8.07 11.92 -6.62
N TYR A 120 -7.22 12.87 -6.22
CA TYR A 120 -6.37 13.62 -7.14
C TYR A 120 -4.89 13.42 -6.78
N GLU A 121 -4.15 12.79 -7.69
CA GLU A 121 -2.70 12.63 -7.58
C GLU A 121 -1.97 13.70 -8.40
N PHE A 122 -0.95 14.31 -7.79
CA PHE A 122 -0.01 15.20 -8.46
C PHE A 122 1.07 14.40 -9.20
N THR A 123 0.89 14.20 -10.49
CA THR A 123 1.89 13.58 -11.39
C THR A 123 2.67 14.65 -12.15
N GLN A 124 3.83 14.31 -12.72
CA GLN A 124 4.68 15.26 -13.47
C GLN A 124 3.98 15.91 -14.68
N GLU A 125 2.88 15.33 -15.15
CA GLU A 125 2.06 15.82 -16.27
C GLU A 125 0.99 16.84 -15.83
N LYS A 126 0.77 17.00 -14.52
CA LYS A 126 -0.28 17.84 -13.95
C LYS A 126 0.28 19.08 -13.26
N GLN A 127 -0.49 20.14 -13.22
CA GLN A 127 -0.11 21.38 -12.53
C GLN A 127 -0.08 21.18 -11.02
N LEU A 128 1.06 21.55 -10.40
CA LEU A 128 1.25 21.52 -8.95
C LEU A 128 0.63 22.75 -8.29
N ILE A 129 0.04 22.57 -7.11
CA ILE A 129 -0.45 23.67 -6.26
C ILE A 129 0.27 23.65 -4.91
N SER A 130 0.70 24.81 -4.43
CA SER A 130 1.34 24.94 -3.11
C SER A 130 0.35 24.56 -2.00
N PRO A 131 0.77 23.84 -0.94
CA PRO A 131 2.12 23.37 -0.61
C PRO A 131 2.44 21.92 -1.03
N TYR A 132 1.70 21.36 -2.00
CA TYR A 132 1.81 19.94 -2.38
C TYR A 132 2.94 19.68 -3.38
N HIS A 133 3.40 18.43 -3.42
CA HIS A 133 4.52 17.95 -4.24
C HIS A 133 4.07 16.83 -5.19
N TYR A 134 4.85 16.57 -6.24
CA TYR A 134 4.57 15.41 -7.10
C TYR A 134 4.69 14.12 -6.29
N GLY A 135 3.71 13.23 -6.43
CA GLY A 135 3.51 12.05 -5.58
C GLY A 135 2.53 12.29 -4.41
N ASP A 136 2.10 13.52 -4.16
CA ASP A 136 1.02 13.76 -3.20
C ASP A 136 -0.34 13.36 -3.80
N ILE A 137 -1.15 12.72 -2.97
CA ILE A 137 -2.52 12.31 -3.27
C ILE A 137 -3.46 13.10 -2.36
N LEU A 138 -4.41 13.81 -2.96
CA LEU A 138 -5.48 14.51 -2.27
C LEU A 138 -6.77 13.72 -2.30
N PHE A 139 -7.43 13.68 -1.16
CA PHE A 139 -8.77 13.15 -0.99
C PHE A 139 -9.75 14.31 -0.98
N LEU A 140 -10.61 14.37 -1.99
CA LEU A 140 -11.50 15.48 -2.27
C LEU A 140 -12.96 15.07 -2.08
N LYS A 141 -13.73 15.93 -1.42
CA LYS A 141 -15.18 15.78 -1.27
C LYS A 141 -15.89 16.92 -1.96
N LYS A 142 -16.99 16.65 -2.66
CA LYS A 142 -17.83 17.64 -3.29
C LYS A 142 -18.35 18.61 -2.22
N ALA A 143 -18.10 19.89 -2.42
CA ALA A 143 -18.45 20.94 -1.48
C ALA A 143 -19.96 21.23 -1.53
N ASP A 144 -20.58 21.38 -0.36
CA ASP A 144 -21.94 21.90 -0.26
C ASP A 144 -21.85 23.40 0.03
N LEU A 145 -22.11 24.22 -0.99
CA LEU A 145 -22.05 25.69 -0.93
C LEU A 145 -22.96 26.32 0.15
N LYS A 146 -23.91 25.55 0.71
CA LYS A 146 -24.76 26.01 1.82
C LYS A 146 -24.15 25.73 3.20
N LYS A 147 -23.17 24.84 3.31
CA LYS A 147 -22.61 24.36 4.59
C LYS A 147 -21.10 24.60 4.73
N ASP A 148 -20.38 24.71 3.62
CA ASP A 148 -18.93 24.81 3.61
C ASP A 148 -18.47 26.25 3.32
N PRO A 149 -17.55 26.83 4.13
CA PRO A 149 -17.01 28.16 3.87
C PRO A 149 -16.14 28.18 2.61
N ASN A 150 -16.35 29.17 1.73
CA ASN A 150 -15.78 29.27 0.38
C ASN A 150 -14.24 29.40 0.28
N HIS A 151 -13.49 29.44 1.38
CA HIS A 151 -12.13 30.01 1.36
C HIS A 151 -11.01 29.05 0.91
N HIS A 152 -11.27 27.77 0.66
CA HIS A 152 -10.26 26.83 0.16
C HIS A 152 -10.87 25.78 -0.77
N LEU A 153 -11.83 26.19 -1.60
CA LEU A 153 -12.46 25.27 -2.56
C LEU A 153 -11.57 25.07 -3.79
N LEU A 154 -11.68 23.89 -4.36
CA LEU A 154 -10.90 23.44 -5.51
C LEU A 154 -11.85 23.08 -6.65
N ALA A 155 -11.49 23.45 -7.86
CA ALA A 155 -12.13 22.98 -9.08
C ALA A 155 -11.13 22.21 -9.93
N VAL A 156 -11.62 21.18 -10.62
CA VAL A 156 -10.84 20.48 -11.64
C VAL A 156 -11.13 21.13 -12.99
N VAL A 157 -10.16 21.85 -13.52
CA VAL A 157 -10.26 22.54 -14.82
C VAL A 157 -9.24 21.92 -15.76
N ASN A 158 -9.72 21.33 -16.87
CA ASN A 158 -8.88 20.66 -17.87
C ASN A 158 -7.93 19.61 -17.26
N GLY A 159 -8.45 18.79 -16.34
CA GLY A 159 -7.67 17.75 -15.66
C GLY A 159 -6.72 18.25 -14.56
N ASN A 160 -6.65 19.56 -14.31
CA ASN A 160 -5.79 20.16 -13.30
C ASN A 160 -6.59 20.74 -12.13
N LEU A 161 -6.09 20.50 -10.91
CA LEU A 161 -6.69 21.00 -9.69
C LEU A 161 -6.25 22.45 -9.42
N LYS A 162 -7.20 23.35 -9.19
CA LYS A 162 -6.95 24.77 -8.91
C LYS A 162 -7.81 25.28 -7.78
N TYR A 163 -7.24 26.14 -6.93
CA TYR A 163 -8.02 26.89 -5.95
C TYR A 163 -8.96 27.85 -6.68
N THR A 164 -10.22 27.87 -6.28
CA THR A 164 -11.23 28.79 -6.83
C THR A 164 -12.02 29.43 -5.70
N THR A 165 -12.34 30.72 -5.89
CA THR A 165 -13.25 31.49 -5.06
C THR A 165 -14.57 31.76 -5.79
N HIS A 166 -14.74 31.25 -7.02
CA HIS A 166 -15.87 31.51 -7.90
C HIS A 166 -16.67 30.23 -8.14
N THR A 167 -17.99 30.35 -8.07
CA THR A 167 -18.96 29.25 -8.16
C THR A 167 -19.55 29.11 -9.57
N ASP A 168 -18.70 29.13 -10.59
CA ASP A 168 -19.16 29.03 -11.98
C ASP A 168 -19.36 27.58 -12.39
N ASN A 169 -20.58 27.06 -12.15
CA ASN A 169 -21.18 25.85 -12.72
C ASN A 169 -20.30 24.57 -12.83
N GLN A 170 -19.25 24.49 -12.02
CA GLN A 170 -18.31 23.39 -11.96
C GLN A 170 -18.41 22.72 -10.60
N ASP A 171 -18.17 21.42 -10.59
CA ASP A 171 -18.12 20.67 -9.34
C ASP A 171 -16.95 21.18 -8.49
N LEU A 172 -17.30 21.75 -7.34
CA LEU A 172 -16.37 22.26 -6.35
C LEU A 172 -16.06 21.18 -5.33
N TYR A 173 -14.82 21.15 -4.89
CA TYR A 173 -14.30 20.16 -3.97
C TYR A 173 -13.60 20.83 -2.80
N LYS A 174 -13.63 20.18 -1.64
CA LYS A 174 -12.81 20.51 -0.47
C LYS A 174 -11.87 19.36 -0.18
N ILE A 175 -10.69 19.70 0.33
CA ILE A 175 -9.72 18.70 0.78
C ILE A 175 -10.21 18.12 2.11
N VAL A 176 -10.42 16.81 2.14
CA VAL A 176 -10.77 16.07 3.37
C VAL A 176 -9.60 15.23 3.89
N GLY A 177 -8.55 15.07 3.10
CA GLY A 177 -7.30 14.41 3.50
C GLY A 177 -6.22 14.53 2.43
N HIS A 178 -4.98 14.21 2.80
CA HIS A 178 -3.87 14.05 1.87
C HIS A 178 -2.92 12.96 2.35
N VAL A 179 -2.24 12.30 1.41
CA VAL A 179 -1.18 11.32 1.65
C VAL A 179 -0.03 11.64 0.69
N SER A 180 1.20 11.67 1.20
CA SER A 180 2.39 11.82 0.36
C SER A 180 2.97 10.44 0.07
N THR A 181 3.07 10.08 -1.21
CA THR A 181 3.70 8.82 -1.63
C THR A 181 5.19 8.97 -1.95
N ALA A 182 5.66 10.19 -2.16
CA ALA A 182 7.08 10.48 -2.10
C ALA A 182 7.57 10.13 -0.70
N GLU A 183 8.70 9.43 -0.58
CA GLU A 183 9.41 9.27 0.69
C GLU A 183 9.84 10.65 1.20
N LYS A 184 8.90 11.41 1.77
CA LYS A 184 9.19 12.60 2.53
C LYS A 184 9.76 12.10 3.84
N ASN A 185 11.09 11.97 3.85
CA ASN A 185 11.84 12.14 5.09
C ASN A 185 11.34 13.46 5.67
N ILE A 186 10.54 13.38 6.74
CA ILE A 186 10.03 14.55 7.49
C ILE A 186 11.21 15.49 7.81
N PHE A 187 12.40 14.93 7.95
CA PHE A 187 13.68 15.60 8.05
C PHE A 187 14.05 16.47 6.84
N THR A 188 13.81 16.06 5.60
CA THR A 188 14.16 16.83 4.40
C THR A 188 13.34 18.12 4.31
N ASP A 189 12.02 18.05 4.54
CA ASP A 189 11.14 19.23 4.56
C ASP A 189 11.51 20.18 5.73
N ILE A 190 11.89 19.62 6.89
CA ILE A 190 12.35 20.41 8.05
C ILE A 190 13.70 21.08 7.73
N LEU A 191 14.65 20.35 7.16
CA LEU A 191 15.97 20.85 6.81
C LEU A 191 15.90 21.93 5.73
N GLU A 192 15.07 21.74 4.69
CA GLU A 192 14.88 22.74 3.64
C GLU A 192 14.22 24.01 4.19
N ARG A 193 13.31 23.88 5.16
CA ARG A 193 12.74 25.03 5.89
C ARG A 193 13.78 25.75 6.74
N LEU A 194 14.63 25.01 7.46
CA LEU A 194 15.71 25.59 8.27
C LEU A 194 16.74 26.31 7.40
N GLU A 195 17.13 25.72 6.28
CA GLU A 195 18.08 26.30 5.32
C GLU A 195 17.54 27.59 4.69
N ARG A 196 16.22 27.65 4.43
CA ARG A 196 15.55 28.89 3.97
C ARG A 196 15.49 29.98 5.05
N LEU A 197 15.43 29.61 6.33
CA LEU A 197 15.44 30.56 7.45
C LEU A 197 16.85 31.10 7.72
N GLU A 198 17.88 30.27 7.57
CA GLU A 198 19.29 30.70 7.65
C GLU A 198 19.69 31.59 6.49
N ARG A 199 19.22 31.32 5.26
CA ARG A 199 19.47 32.19 4.10
C ARG A 199 18.80 33.56 4.17
N ASN A 200 17.79 33.71 5.03
CA ASN A 200 17.04 34.96 5.22
C ASN A 200 17.39 35.67 6.55
N SER A 201 18.43 35.21 7.25
CA SER A 201 19.04 35.88 8.43
C SER A 201 20.39 36.49 8.06
#